data_AF-M1EP13-F1
#
_entry.id   AF-M1EP13-F1
#
_cell.length_a   1.000
_cell.length_b   1.000
_cell.length_c   1.000
_cell.angle_alpha   90.00
_cell.angle_beta   90.00
_cell.angle_gamma   90.00
#
_symmetry.space_group_name_H-M   'P 1'
#
loop_
_entity.id
_entity.type
_entity.pdbx_description
1 polymer ?
#
loop_
_entity_poly.entity_id
_entity_poly.type
_entity_poly.pdbx_seq_one_letter_code
_entity_poly.pdbx_strand_id
1 'polypeptide(L)'
;MAVFRSGLLVLTTPLASLAPRLAPILTSAARLVNHTLYVHLQPGMSLGAPAQPQSSLVQATFEVLDFITHLYAGADVHRHLDVRVLLTNIGAKSAFLPPLSGSVQNLAHPPEVVLTDFQTLDGSQYNPVKQQLERYATSCYSCCPQLASVLLYPDYGPGEL
;
A
#
# COMPACT_ATOMS: atom_id res chain seq x y z
N MET A 1 13.16 -12.81 10.87
CA MET A 1 13.52 -11.40 11.10
C MET A 1 13.01 -10.59 9.92
N ALA A 2 12.45 -9.40 10.15
CA ALA A 2 12.02 -8.51 9.07
C ALA A 2 13.23 -7.94 8.32
N VAL A 3 13.08 -7.76 7.00
CA VAL A 3 14.18 -7.49 6.06
C VAL A 3 14.39 -5.99 5.84
N PHE A 4 13.30 -5.20 5.91
CA PHE A 4 13.29 -3.78 5.59
C PHE A 4 12.95 -2.95 6.83
N ARG A 5 13.55 -1.76 6.95
CA ARG A 5 13.22 -0.84 8.05
C ARG A 5 11.89 -0.15 7.81
N SER A 6 11.66 0.31 6.59
CA SER A 6 10.46 1.05 6.17
C SER A 6 9.83 0.42 4.94
N GLY A 7 8.50 0.46 4.86
CA GLY A 7 7.76 0.00 3.69
C GLY A 7 6.58 0.89 3.34
N LEU A 8 6.18 0.83 2.07
CA LEU A 8 4.97 1.47 1.54
C LEU A 8 3.99 0.38 1.08
N LEU A 9 2.89 0.21 1.79
CA LEU A 9 1.79 -0.67 1.40
C LEU A 9 0.76 0.12 0.57
N VAL A 10 0.68 -0.19 -0.72
CA VAL A 10 -0.30 0.36 -1.66
C VAL A 10 -1.49 -0.59 -1.75
N LEU A 11 -2.62 -0.18 -1.18
CA LEU A 11 -3.86 -0.94 -1.14
C LEU A 11 -4.71 -0.62 -2.37
N THR A 12 -4.86 -1.62 -3.23
CA THR A 12 -5.47 -1.54 -4.56
C THR A 12 -6.80 -2.28 -4.66
N THR A 13 -7.06 -3.26 -3.79
CA THR A 13 -8.37 -3.92 -3.75
C THR A 13 -9.46 -2.90 -3.39
N PRO A 14 -10.66 -2.98 -3.99
CA PRO A 14 -11.80 -2.19 -3.56
C PRO A 14 -12.03 -2.28 -2.05
N LEU A 15 -12.35 -1.16 -1.39
CA LEU A 15 -12.48 -1.07 0.07
C LEU A 15 -13.43 -2.13 0.65
N ALA A 16 -14.60 -2.32 0.03
CA ALA A 16 -15.58 -3.33 0.40
C ALA A 16 -15.02 -4.76 0.47
N SER A 17 -14.00 -5.09 -0.31
CA SER A 17 -13.37 -6.42 -0.34
C SER A 17 -12.10 -6.51 0.52
N LEU A 18 -11.66 -5.38 1.08
CA LEU A 18 -10.38 -5.29 1.77
C LEU A 18 -10.48 -5.57 3.27
N ALA A 19 -11.60 -5.20 3.91
CA ALA A 19 -11.83 -5.40 5.34
C ALA A 19 -11.52 -6.83 5.83
N PRO A 20 -12.05 -7.92 5.22
CA PRO A 20 -11.75 -9.28 5.69
C PRO A 20 -10.28 -9.71 5.45
N ARG A 21 -9.53 -8.98 4.61
CA ARG A 21 -8.15 -9.28 4.23
C ARG A 21 -7.12 -8.46 5.01
N LEU A 22 -7.55 -7.51 5.84
CA LEU A 22 -6.65 -6.61 6.56
C LEU A 22 -5.66 -7.34 7.48
N ALA A 23 -6.16 -8.25 8.32
CA ALA A 23 -5.31 -8.98 9.26
C ALA A 23 -4.19 -9.79 8.58
N PRO A 24 -4.45 -10.64 7.55
CA PRO A 24 -3.38 -11.35 6.85
C PRO A 24 -2.45 -10.43 6.05
N ILE A 25 -2.96 -9.32 5.50
CA ILE A 25 -2.12 -8.30 4.83
C ILE A 25 -1.14 -7.67 5.82
N LEU A 26 -1.62 -7.21 6.97
CA LEU A 26 -0.80 -6.61 8.02
C LEU A 26 0.21 -7.61 8.57
N THR A 27 -0.20 -8.86 8.79
CA THR A 27 0.71 -9.93 9.24
C THR A 27 1.84 -10.15 8.25
N SER A 28 1.52 -10.20 6.94
CA SER A 28 2.51 -10.39 5.90
C SER A 28 3.46 -9.19 5.78
N ALA A 29 2.92 -7.96 5.86
CA ALA A 29 3.72 -6.74 5.85
C ALA A 29 4.65 -6.65 7.08
N ALA A 30 4.17 -7.01 8.26
CA ALA A 30 4.92 -7.00 9.52
C ALA A 30 6.07 -8.02 9.56
N ARG A 31 6.03 -9.07 8.72
CA ARG A 31 7.17 -9.99 8.51
C ARG A 31 8.27 -9.38 7.65
N LEU A 32 7.96 -8.38 6.83
CA LEU A 32 8.89 -7.77 5.88
C LEU A 32 9.43 -6.44 6.40
N VAL A 33 8.61 -5.66 7.09
CA VAL A 33 8.91 -4.31 7.57
C VAL A 33 9.04 -4.31 9.09
N ASN A 34 10.10 -3.68 9.59
CA ASN A 34 10.46 -3.74 11.00
C ASN A 34 10.13 -2.48 11.81
N HIS A 35 10.05 -1.29 11.20
CA HIS A 35 9.82 -0.04 11.92
C HIS A 35 8.57 0.69 11.42
N THR A 36 8.56 1.21 10.20
CA THR A 36 7.48 2.08 9.73
C THR A 36 6.81 1.51 8.49
N LEU A 37 5.49 1.28 8.56
CA LEU A 37 4.68 0.90 7.41
C LEU A 37 3.77 2.06 7.03
N TYR A 38 4.09 2.72 5.93
CA TYR A 38 3.18 3.69 5.32
C TYR A 38 2.10 2.96 4.54
N VAL A 39 0.85 3.39 4.69
CA VAL A 39 -0.30 2.79 4.01
C VAL A 39 -0.91 3.83 3.08
N HIS A 40 -0.88 3.56 1.78
CA HIS A 40 -1.44 4.41 0.74
C HIS A 40 -2.69 3.76 0.15
N LEU A 41 -3.82 4.45 0.20
CA LEU A 41 -5.09 3.95 -0.33
C LEU A 41 -5.24 4.31 -1.79
N GLN A 42 -5.41 3.29 -2.63
CA GLN A 42 -5.63 3.46 -4.06
C GLN A 42 -6.64 2.42 -4.59
N PRO A 43 -7.85 2.34 -3.98
CA PRO A 43 -8.83 1.31 -4.29
C PRO A 43 -9.24 1.34 -5.76
N GLY A 44 -9.25 0.16 -6.40
CA GLY A 44 -9.59 -0.02 -7.80
C GLY A 44 -8.45 0.24 -8.79
N MET A 45 -7.24 0.60 -8.33
CA MET A 45 -6.10 0.73 -9.23
C MET A 45 -5.69 -0.63 -9.80
N SER A 46 -5.53 -0.67 -11.13
CA SER A 46 -5.01 -1.83 -11.83
C SER A 46 -3.52 -1.67 -12.11
N LEU A 47 -2.74 -2.68 -11.71
CA LEU A 47 -1.30 -2.79 -11.99
C LEU A 47 -0.99 -3.81 -13.10
N GLY A 48 -2.02 -4.35 -13.77
CA GLY A 48 -1.86 -5.28 -14.88
C GLY A 48 -2.00 -4.63 -16.26
N ALA A 49 -2.46 -3.38 -16.31
CA ALA A 49 -2.70 -2.66 -17.56
C ALA A 49 -1.42 -1.97 -18.06
N PRO A 50 -1.16 -1.87 -19.37
CA PRO A 50 0.08 -1.29 -19.89
C PRO A 50 0.27 0.21 -19.60
N ALA A 51 -0.81 0.92 -19.23
CA ALA A 51 -0.76 2.33 -18.88
C ALA A 51 0.00 2.57 -17.56
N GLN A 52 0.64 3.74 -17.43
CA GLN A 52 1.29 4.11 -16.18
C GLN A 52 0.23 4.29 -15.07
N PRO A 53 0.36 3.60 -13.93
CA PRO A 53 -0.54 3.80 -12.80
C PRO A 53 -0.40 5.23 -12.27
N GLN A 54 -1.54 5.88 -12.05
CA GLN A 54 -1.60 7.25 -11.53
C GLN A 54 -2.36 7.26 -10.22
N SER A 55 -1.93 8.12 -9.29
CA SER A 55 -2.67 8.36 -8.06
C SER A 55 -3.98 9.06 -8.39
N SER A 56 -5.09 8.47 -7.97
CA SER A 56 -6.41 9.09 -8.03
C SER A 56 -6.84 9.59 -6.65
N LEU A 57 -7.76 10.57 -6.66
CA LEU A 57 -8.38 11.07 -5.44
C LEU A 57 -9.31 10.00 -4.85
N VAL A 58 -9.11 9.70 -3.58
CA VAL A 58 -10.01 8.88 -2.75
C VAL A 58 -10.92 9.81 -1.98
N GLN A 59 -12.23 9.66 -2.16
CA GLN A 59 -13.18 10.48 -1.43
C GLN A 59 -13.22 10.05 0.05
N ALA A 60 -13.17 11.03 0.96
CA ALA A 60 -13.34 10.82 2.39
C ALA A 60 -14.81 10.43 2.71
N THR A 61 -15.12 9.16 2.53
CA THR A 61 -16.42 8.56 2.88
C THR A 61 -16.37 7.90 4.26
N PHE A 62 -17.53 7.52 4.79
CA PHE A 62 -17.60 6.70 6.00
C PHE A 62 -16.89 5.36 5.83
N GLU A 63 -16.92 4.77 4.63
CA GLU A 63 -16.20 3.52 4.33
C GLU A 63 -14.68 3.69 4.48
N VAL A 64 -14.11 4.82 4.04
CA VAL A 64 -12.68 5.12 4.23
C VAL A 64 -12.34 5.31 5.70
N LEU A 65 -13.19 6.05 6.44
CA LEU A 65 -13.00 6.25 7.88
C LEU A 65 -13.05 4.93 8.65
N ASP A 66 -14.07 4.12 8.36
CA ASP A 66 -14.28 2.81 8.97
C ASP A 66 -13.11 1.87 8.65
N PHE A 67 -12.65 1.87 7.40
CA PHE A 67 -11.46 1.13 6.98
C PHE A 67 -10.21 1.54 7.77
N ILE A 68 -9.92 2.84 7.89
CA ILE A 68 -8.75 3.35 8.62
C ILE A 68 -8.83 2.94 10.10
N THR A 69 -10.04 2.97 10.68
CA THR A 69 -10.27 2.54 12.06
C THR A 69 -9.96 1.06 12.24
N HIS A 70 -10.45 0.21 11.34
CA HIS A 70 -10.17 -1.23 11.36
C HIS A 70 -8.69 -1.55 11.09
N LEU A 71 -8.03 -0.77 10.22
CA LEU A 71 -6.60 -0.91 9.96
C LEU A 71 -5.78 -0.68 11.23
N TYR A 72 -6.04 0.41 11.96
CA TYR A 72 -5.31 0.69 13.20
C TYR A 72 -5.64 -0.31 14.31
N ALA A 73 -6.90 -0.73 14.43
CA ALA A 73 -7.28 -1.78 15.36
C ALA A 73 -6.55 -3.11 15.05
N GLY A 74 -6.43 -3.46 13.76
CA GLY A 74 -5.69 -4.63 13.31
C GLY A 74 -4.17 -4.51 13.44
N ALA A 75 -3.62 -3.29 13.47
CA ALA A 75 -2.19 -3.06 13.63
C ALA A 75 -1.70 -3.25 15.07
N ASP A 76 -2.57 -3.17 16.08
CA ASP A 76 -2.22 -3.26 17.50
C ASP A 76 -1.56 -4.60 17.90
N VAL A 77 -1.82 -5.67 17.13
CA VAL A 77 -1.16 -6.97 17.32
C VAL A 77 0.30 -6.99 16.86
N HIS A 78 0.73 -6.01 16.06
CA HIS A 78 2.07 -5.87 15.49
C HIS A 78 2.81 -4.69 16.13
N ARG A 79 3.02 -4.74 17.45
CA ARG A 79 3.55 -3.61 18.26
C ARG A 79 4.92 -3.07 17.83
N HIS A 80 5.70 -3.83 17.07
CA HIS A 80 6.98 -3.36 16.53
C HIS A 80 6.80 -2.42 15.34
N LEU A 81 5.61 -2.37 14.75
CA LEU A 81 5.31 -1.66 13.51
C LEU A 81 4.54 -0.38 13.77
N ASP A 82 5.16 0.75 13.42
CA ASP A 82 4.53 2.06 13.33
C ASP A 82 3.79 2.19 12.00
N VAL A 83 2.48 1.90 12.03
CA VAL A 83 1.60 2.00 10.85
C VAL A 83 1.14 3.45 10.69
N ARG A 84 1.29 4.01 9.49
CA ARG A 84 0.89 5.40 9.19
C ARG A 84 0.10 5.48 7.89
N VAL A 85 -1.17 5.86 7.97
CA VAL A 85 -1.98 6.10 6.77
C VAL A 85 -1.59 7.43 6.12
N LEU A 86 -1.30 7.39 4.83
CA LEU A 86 -1.03 8.57 4.02
C LEU A 86 -2.36 9.18 3.55
N LEU A 87 -2.59 10.45 3.89
CA LEU A 87 -3.82 11.17 3.56
C LEU A 87 -3.68 12.02 2.28
N THR A 88 -2.58 11.83 1.55
CA THR A 88 -2.11 12.69 0.45
C THR A 88 -3.08 12.76 -0.72
N ASN A 89 -3.83 11.69 -0.95
CA ASN A 89 -4.85 11.58 -1.97
C ASN A 89 -6.27 11.43 -1.39
N ILE A 90 -6.49 11.72 -0.11
CA ILE A 90 -7.83 11.66 0.50
C ILE A 90 -8.45 13.04 0.53
N GLY A 91 -9.56 13.22 -0.19
CA GLY A 91 -10.22 14.51 -0.36
C GLY A 91 -11.68 14.54 0.12
N ALA A 92 -12.11 15.69 0.65
CA ALA A 92 -13.52 15.92 0.96
C ALA A 92 -14.35 16.04 -0.33
N LYS A 93 -15.62 15.61 -0.28
CA LYS A 93 -16.58 15.60 -1.41
C LYS A 93 -16.74 16.97 -2.12
N SER A 94 -16.45 18.07 -1.42
CA SER A 94 -16.61 19.45 -1.92
C SER A 94 -15.28 20.13 -2.29
N ALA A 95 -14.14 19.45 -2.16
CA ALA A 95 -12.86 20.04 -2.45
C ALA A 95 -12.64 20.10 -3.96
N PHE A 96 -12.99 21.24 -4.58
CA PHE A 96 -12.46 21.68 -5.88
C PHE A 96 -10.97 22.07 -5.79
N LEU A 97 -10.22 21.39 -4.92
CA LEU A 97 -8.78 21.57 -4.89
C LEU A 97 -8.25 20.84 -6.13
N PRO A 98 -7.46 21.53 -6.99
CA PRO A 98 -6.77 20.81 -8.05
C PRO A 98 -6.02 19.65 -7.41
N PRO A 99 -6.04 18.44 -8.00
CA PRO A 99 -5.22 17.34 -7.50
C PRO A 99 -3.81 17.91 -7.30
N LEU A 100 -3.20 17.65 -6.15
CA LEU A 100 -1.84 18.10 -5.85
C LEU A 100 -0.93 17.54 -6.95
N SER A 101 -0.72 18.35 -7.98
CA SER A 101 -0.06 17.95 -9.20
C SER A 101 1.41 17.75 -8.89
N GLY A 102 1.84 16.49 -8.95
CA GLY A 102 3.12 16.10 -9.56
C GLY A 102 4.39 16.27 -8.75
N SER A 103 4.36 16.72 -7.48
CA SER A 103 5.57 16.69 -6.66
C SER A 103 5.67 15.37 -5.90
N VAL A 104 6.79 14.69 -6.09
CA VAL A 104 7.22 13.56 -5.27
C VAL A 104 7.26 14.01 -3.81
N GLN A 105 6.68 13.22 -2.92
CA GLN A 105 6.61 13.53 -1.49
C GLN A 105 7.72 12.84 -0.70
N ASN A 106 8.29 13.56 0.26
CA ASN A 106 9.28 13.03 1.19
C ASN A 106 8.57 12.47 2.42
N LEU A 107 8.66 11.16 2.62
CA LEU A 107 8.25 10.50 3.86
C LEU A 107 9.37 10.62 4.90
N ALA A 108 9.02 10.57 6.19
CA ALA A 108 10.00 10.68 7.28
C ALA A 108 11.11 9.60 7.19
N HIS A 109 10.75 8.41 6.71
CA HIS A 109 11.67 7.34 6.34
C HIS A 109 11.40 6.95 4.89
N PRO A 110 12.37 7.10 3.96
CA PRO A 110 12.21 6.65 2.58
C PRO A 110 11.87 5.15 2.55
N PRO A 111 10.84 4.70 1.80
CA PRO A 111 10.51 3.28 1.71
C PRO A 111 11.66 2.47 1.09
N GLU A 112 12.02 1.36 1.73
CA GLU A 112 12.97 0.37 1.20
C GLU A 112 12.25 -0.73 0.40
N VAL A 113 10.96 -0.96 0.69
CA VAL A 113 10.10 -1.90 -0.01
C VAL A 113 8.73 -1.28 -0.30
N VAL A 114 8.16 -1.58 -1.46
CA VAL A 114 6.76 -1.33 -1.79
C VAL A 114 5.99 -2.65 -1.83
N LEU A 115 4.88 -2.69 -1.12
CA LEU A 115 3.98 -3.84 -0.97
C LEU A 115 2.65 -3.52 -1.62
N THR A 116 1.95 -4.53 -2.13
CA THR A 116 0.55 -4.37 -2.58
C THR A 116 -0.26 -5.62 -2.29
N ASP A 117 -1.56 -5.45 -2.12
CA ASP A 117 -2.57 -6.51 -2.00
C ASP A 117 -3.14 -6.95 -3.37
N PHE A 118 -2.63 -6.38 -4.47
CA PHE A 118 -3.03 -6.69 -5.83
C PHE A 118 -2.85 -8.19 -6.14
N GLN A 119 -3.90 -8.81 -6.64
CA GLN A 119 -3.89 -10.22 -7.04
C GLN A 119 -3.84 -10.32 -8.56
N THR A 120 -2.85 -11.04 -9.08
CA THR A 120 -2.81 -11.45 -10.49
C THR A 120 -3.26 -12.91 -10.61
N LEU A 121 -4.16 -13.19 -11.55
CA LEU A 121 -4.58 -14.55 -11.89
C LEU A 121 -3.52 -15.27 -12.75
N ASP A 122 -2.72 -14.50 -13.48
CA ASP A 122 -1.68 -15.00 -14.37
C ASP A 122 -0.30 -14.77 -13.74
N GLY A 123 0.41 -15.86 -13.43
CA GLY A 123 1.77 -15.81 -12.86
C GLY A 123 2.78 -15.11 -13.77
N SER A 124 2.53 -15.08 -15.09
CA SER A 124 3.34 -14.34 -16.07
C SER A 124 3.31 -12.83 -15.85
N GLN A 125 2.26 -12.30 -15.21
CA GLN A 125 2.11 -10.87 -14.94
C GLN A 125 2.80 -10.43 -13.64
N TYR A 126 3.44 -11.34 -12.90
CA TYR A 126 4.05 -11.01 -11.61
C TYR A 126 5.15 -9.96 -11.72
N ASN A 127 6.09 -10.15 -12.66
CA ASN A 127 7.19 -9.21 -12.90
C ASN A 127 6.72 -7.84 -13.44
N PRO A 128 5.83 -7.75 -14.45
CA PRO A 128 5.34 -6.46 -14.90
C PRO A 128 4.55 -5.72 -13.82
N VAL A 129 3.71 -6.40 -13.02
CA VAL A 129 2.97 -5.78 -11.90
C VAL A 129 3.95 -5.19 -10.87
N LYS A 130 5.01 -5.91 -10.53
CA LYS A 130 6.08 -5.43 -9.63
C LYS A 130 6.74 -4.16 -10.15
N GLN A 131 7.13 -4.15 -11.42
CA GLN A 131 7.73 -2.96 -12.04
C GLN A 131 6.74 -1.79 -12.13
N GLN A 132 5.45 -2.05 -12.26
CA GLN A 132 4.44 -0.99 -12.22
C GLN A 132 4.27 -0.43 -10.81
N LEU A 133 4.29 -1.28 -9.80
CA LEU A 133 4.23 -0.87 -8.41
C LEU A 133 5.45 -0.01 -8.01
N GLU A 134 6.65 -0.38 -8.45
CA GLU A 134 7.86 0.41 -8.23
C GLU A 134 7.77 1.78 -8.91
N ARG A 135 7.35 1.81 -10.18
CA ARG A 135 7.13 3.06 -10.94
C ARG A 135 6.07 3.93 -10.29
N TYR A 136 4.99 3.34 -9.80
CA TYR A 136 3.95 4.06 -9.08
C TYR A 136 4.51 4.70 -7.80
N ALA A 137 5.18 3.92 -6.96
CA ALA A 137 5.74 4.38 -5.70
C ALA A 137 6.74 5.52 -5.92
N THR A 138 7.67 5.35 -6.86
CA THR A 138 8.70 6.36 -7.18
C THR A 138 8.14 7.62 -7.84
N SER A 139 6.97 7.54 -8.49
CA SER A 139 6.27 8.72 -9.00
C SER A 139 5.55 9.53 -7.91
N CYS A 140 5.22 8.89 -6.79
CA CYS A 140 4.48 9.51 -5.69
C CYS A 140 5.39 9.94 -4.52
N TYR A 141 6.44 9.17 -4.25
CA TYR A 141 7.26 9.28 -3.05
C TYR A 141 8.75 9.13 -3.33
N SER A 142 9.57 9.79 -2.52
CA SER A 142 11.02 9.58 -2.53
C SER A 142 11.32 8.22 -1.91
N CYS A 143 11.74 7.27 -2.72
CA CYS A 143 12.09 5.92 -2.32
C CYS A 143 13.60 5.68 -2.36
N CYS A 144 14.06 4.60 -1.72
CA CYS A 144 15.44 4.16 -1.86
C CYS A 144 15.77 3.77 -3.32
N PRO A 145 17.00 3.96 -3.82
CA PRO A 145 17.38 3.65 -5.21
C PRO A 145 17.20 2.18 -5.63
N GLN A 146 17.14 1.26 -4.67
CA GLN A 146 16.93 -0.17 -4.86
C GLN A 146 15.61 -0.62 -4.21
N LEU A 147 14.53 0.08 -4.54
CA LEU A 147 13.20 -0.21 -4.01
C LEU A 147 12.78 -1.64 -4.38
N ALA A 148 12.61 -2.50 -3.38
CA ALA A 148 12.09 -3.84 -3.59
C ALA A 148 10.56 -3.79 -3.77
N SER A 149 9.99 -4.70 -4.55
CA SER A 149 8.54 -4.82 -4.72
C SER A 149 8.00 -6.22 -4.39
N VAL A 150 6.87 -6.26 -3.69
CA VAL A 150 6.25 -7.51 -3.23
C VAL A 150 4.73 -7.43 -3.39
N LEU A 151 4.14 -8.46 -3.99
CA LEU A 151 2.70 -8.69 -3.98
C LEU A 151 2.41 -9.59 -2.78
N LEU A 152 1.58 -9.12 -1.87
CA LEU A 152 1.14 -9.84 -0.68
C LEU A 152 0.06 -10.83 -1.08
N TYR A 153 0.36 -12.12 -0.97
CA TYR A 153 -0.61 -13.18 -1.21
C TYR A 153 -1.47 -13.40 0.04
N PRO A 154 -2.79 -13.62 -0.12
CA PRO A 154 -3.66 -13.97 1.00
C PRO A 154 -3.27 -15.33 1.64
N ASP A 155 -2.59 -16.21 0.90
CA ASP A 155 -2.29 -17.58 1.32
C ASP A 155 -0.92 -17.77 2.00
N TYR A 156 -0.32 -16.71 2.57
CA TYR A 156 0.68 -16.95 3.62
C TYR A 156 -0.04 -17.42 4.89
N GLY A 157 -0.53 -18.66 4.86
CA GLY A 157 -0.70 -19.46 6.06
C GLY A 157 0.61 -19.50 6.86
N PRO A 158 0.61 -20.05 8.08
CA PRO A 158 1.83 -20.35 8.80
C PRO A 158 2.60 -21.43 8.04
N GLY A 159 3.29 -21.04 6.97
CA GLY A 159 4.23 -21.86 6.23
C GLY A 159 5.45 -22.06 7.10
N GLU A 160 5.64 -23.32 7.48
CA GLU A 160 6.75 -23.90 8.22
C GLU A 160 8.11 -23.31 7.82
N LEU A 161 8.90 -23.01 8.85
CA LEU A 161 10.35 -22.84 8.78
C LEU A 161 11.03 -24.21 8.76
#